data_AF-A0A963LPS4-F1
#
_entry.id   AF-A0A963LPS4-F1
#
_cell.length_a   1.000
_cell.length_b   1.000
_cell.length_c   1.000
_cell.angle_alpha   90.00
_cell.angle_beta   90.00
_cell.angle_gamma   90.00
#
_symmetry.space_group_name_H-M   'P 1'
#
loop_
_entity.id
_entity.type
_entity.pdbx_description
1 polymer ?
#
loop_
_entity_poly.entity_id
_entity_poly.type
_entity_poly.pdbx_seq_one_letter_code
_entity_poly.pdbx_strand_id
1 'polypeptide(L)'
;EMTQAVRVAINQLAADVAFQVGIDPTDILEATFVGNPIMHHLLLGISPIELGGAPFALASDHAITIWAVEIDFAIHRNARIYVLPCIAGHVGADTAGVVLAERPDLSDEITLLVDVGTNAEIVLGNRKRLLACSSPTGPAFEGAQISCGQRAAPGAIERVRIDAGTLEPRFKVIGCELWSDDPG
;
A
#
# COMPACT_ATOMS: atom_id res chain seq x y z
N GLU A 1 -14.78 -9.18 12.37
CA GLU A 1 -14.02 -8.14 13.10
C GLU A 1 -13.09 -7.36 12.17
N MET A 2 -12.13 -8.00 11.50
CA MET A 2 -11.16 -7.30 10.63
C MET A 2 -11.80 -6.46 9.51
N THR A 3 -12.83 -6.97 8.81
CA THR A 3 -13.60 -6.17 7.81
C THR A 3 -14.12 -4.86 8.39
N GLN A 4 -14.67 -4.91 9.61
CA GLN A 4 -15.19 -3.72 10.28
C GLN A 4 -14.06 -2.76 10.65
N ALA A 5 -12.93 -3.27 11.15
CA ALA A 5 -11.76 -2.45 11.44
C ALA A 5 -11.23 -1.71 10.19
N VAL A 6 -11.14 -2.40 9.04
CA VAL A 6 -10.74 -1.79 7.76
C VAL A 6 -11.73 -0.71 7.33
N ARG A 7 -13.04 -1.01 7.37
CA ARG A 7 -14.09 -0.06 7.01
C ARG A 7 -14.13 1.17 7.92
N VAL A 8 -13.91 0.99 9.23
CA VAL A 8 -13.78 2.12 10.16
C VAL A 8 -12.58 2.99 9.82
N ALA A 9 -11.42 2.37 9.53
CA ALA A 9 -10.20 3.11 9.20
C ALA A 9 -10.36 3.94 7.90
N ILE A 10 -10.93 3.37 6.83
CA ILE A 10 -11.15 4.13 5.58
C ILE A 10 -12.15 5.28 5.77
N ASN A 11 -13.16 5.11 6.61
CA ASN A 11 -14.12 6.17 6.92
C ASN A 11 -13.44 7.33 7.65
N GLN A 12 -12.58 7.01 8.63
CA GLN A 12 -11.81 8.03 9.33
C GLN A 12 -10.89 8.78 8.37
N LEU A 13 -10.17 8.06 7.49
CA LEU A 13 -9.28 8.68 6.50
C LEU A 13 -10.05 9.60 5.53
N ALA A 14 -11.22 9.19 5.06
CA ALA A 14 -12.04 10.02 4.18
C ALA A 14 -12.54 11.29 4.89
N ALA A 15 -12.98 11.17 6.16
CA ALA A 15 -13.38 12.32 6.97
C ALA A 15 -12.22 13.28 7.22
N ASP A 16 -11.03 12.77 7.54
CA ASP A 16 -9.84 13.57 7.81
C ASP A 16 -9.40 14.34 6.55
N VAL A 17 -9.36 13.69 5.39
CA VAL A 17 -9.00 14.33 4.12
C VAL A 17 -10.05 15.37 3.70
N ALA A 18 -11.34 15.06 3.83
CA ALA A 18 -12.42 16.01 3.54
C ALA A 18 -12.31 17.28 4.42
N PHE A 19 -12.07 17.08 5.72
CA PHE A 19 -11.87 18.19 6.66
C PHE A 19 -10.66 19.06 6.29
N GLN A 20 -9.53 18.44 5.92
CA GLN A 20 -8.30 19.17 5.54
C GLN A 20 -8.50 20.11 4.34
N VAL A 21 -9.37 19.73 3.39
CA VAL A 21 -9.65 20.53 2.19
C VAL A 21 -10.94 21.34 2.28
N GLY A 22 -11.66 21.29 3.41
CA GLY A 22 -12.85 22.08 3.68
C GLY A 22 -14.10 21.65 2.91
N ILE A 23 -14.22 20.37 2.57
CA ILE A 23 -15.41 19.78 1.92
C ILE A 23 -16.16 18.86 2.90
N ASP A 24 -17.41 18.52 2.57
CA ASP A 24 -18.13 17.45 3.27
C ASP A 24 -17.76 16.09 2.67
N PRO A 25 -17.64 14.99 3.45
CA PRO A 25 -17.43 13.65 2.88
C PRO A 25 -18.47 13.25 1.83
N THR A 26 -19.68 13.81 1.90
CA THR A 26 -20.74 13.62 0.89
C THR A 26 -20.49 14.35 -0.43
N ASP A 27 -19.45 15.18 -0.53
CA ASP A 27 -18.98 15.73 -1.81
C ASP A 27 -18.12 14.71 -2.59
N ILE A 28 -17.70 13.61 -1.96
CA ILE A 28 -16.91 12.55 -2.60
C ILE A 28 -17.86 11.59 -3.34
N LEU A 29 -17.82 11.64 -4.67
CA LEU A 29 -18.71 10.87 -5.56
C LEU A 29 -18.11 9.55 -6.07
N GLU A 30 -16.79 9.42 -6.07
CA GLU A 30 -16.11 8.22 -6.53
C GLU A 30 -14.87 7.94 -5.67
N ALA A 31 -14.57 6.65 -5.46
CA ALA A 31 -13.30 6.23 -4.89
C ALA A 31 -12.80 4.96 -5.57
N THR A 32 -11.47 4.83 -5.65
CA THR A 32 -10.81 3.62 -6.15
C THR A 32 -9.98 3.00 -5.04
N PHE A 33 -10.10 1.69 -4.84
CA PHE A 33 -9.28 0.94 -3.89
C PHE A 33 -8.34 -0.02 -4.61
N VAL A 34 -7.11 -0.04 -4.10
CA VAL A 34 -6.06 -1.01 -4.42
C VAL A 34 -5.52 -1.57 -3.13
N GLY A 35 -5.01 -2.80 -3.18
CA GLY A 35 -4.41 -3.45 -2.02
C GLY A 35 -4.14 -4.91 -2.28
N ASN A 36 -3.33 -5.50 -1.41
CA ASN A 36 -3.04 -6.92 -1.46
C ASN A 36 -4.33 -7.77 -1.30
N PRO A 37 -4.31 -9.07 -1.68
CA PRO A 37 -5.50 -9.90 -1.68
C PRO A 37 -6.23 -9.99 -0.34
N ILE A 38 -5.50 -9.93 0.78
CA ILE A 38 -6.11 -9.96 2.12
C ILE A 38 -6.90 -8.68 2.37
N MET A 39 -6.29 -7.51 2.14
CA MET A 39 -6.95 -6.22 2.34
C MET A 39 -8.12 -6.02 1.37
N HIS A 40 -7.96 -6.46 0.13
CA HIS A 40 -9.02 -6.49 -0.89
C HIS A 40 -10.25 -7.26 -0.39
N HIS A 41 -10.06 -8.50 0.07
CA HIS A 41 -11.16 -9.33 0.56
C HIS A 41 -11.78 -8.78 1.83
N LEU A 42 -10.95 -8.32 2.78
CA LEU A 42 -11.44 -7.74 4.03
C LEU A 42 -12.32 -6.52 3.80
N LEU A 43 -11.92 -5.60 2.90
CA LEU A 43 -12.70 -4.43 2.51
C LEU A 43 -14.08 -4.83 1.97
N LEU A 44 -14.10 -5.80 1.05
CA LEU A 44 -15.29 -6.31 0.40
C LEU A 44 -16.16 -7.22 1.30
N GLY A 45 -15.69 -7.55 2.51
CA GLY A 45 -16.38 -8.48 3.41
C GLY A 45 -16.31 -9.94 2.96
N ILE A 46 -15.36 -10.27 2.08
CA ILE A 46 -15.07 -11.62 1.61
C ILE A 46 -14.12 -12.29 2.61
N SER A 47 -14.38 -13.54 2.95
CA SER A 47 -13.49 -14.31 3.84
C SER A 47 -12.12 -14.55 3.19
N PRO A 48 -11.00 -14.18 3.83
CA PRO A 48 -9.66 -14.43 3.30
C PRO A 48 -9.10 -15.81 3.70
N ILE A 49 -9.88 -16.69 4.34
CA ILE A 49 -9.39 -17.98 4.87
C ILE A 49 -8.67 -18.81 3.80
N GLU A 50 -9.25 -18.89 2.60
CA GLU A 50 -8.70 -19.68 1.49
C GLU A 50 -7.38 -19.13 0.93
N LEU A 51 -7.01 -17.89 1.27
CA LEU A 51 -5.71 -17.30 0.92
C LEU A 51 -4.59 -17.77 1.87
N GLY A 52 -4.94 -18.36 3.01
CA GLY A 52 -3.98 -18.88 3.99
C GLY A 52 -3.55 -20.33 3.75
N GLY A 53 -4.25 -21.07 2.89
CA GLY A 53 -3.99 -22.48 2.60
C GLY A 53 -3.79 -22.72 1.12
N ALA A 54 -2.83 -23.58 0.74
CA ALA A 54 -2.64 -23.98 -0.64
C ALA A 54 -3.95 -24.56 -1.21
N PRO A 55 -4.41 -24.14 -2.41
CA PRO A 55 -3.65 -23.44 -3.46
C PRO A 55 -3.72 -21.91 -3.43
N PHE A 56 -4.02 -21.29 -2.28
CA PHE A 56 -4.12 -19.84 -2.08
C PHE A 56 -5.19 -19.20 -2.96
N ALA A 57 -6.40 -19.76 -2.89
CA ALA A 57 -7.46 -19.48 -3.85
C ALA A 57 -8.06 -18.08 -3.67
N LEU A 58 -8.11 -17.29 -4.76
CA LEU A 58 -8.85 -16.04 -4.82
C LEU A 58 -10.34 -16.33 -5.02
N ALA A 59 -11.18 -15.76 -4.16
CA ALA A 59 -12.63 -15.72 -4.37
C ALA A 59 -13.04 -14.79 -5.54
N SER A 60 -12.24 -13.76 -5.83
CA SER A 60 -12.41 -12.89 -7.00
C SER A 60 -11.06 -12.36 -7.45
N ASP A 61 -10.79 -12.50 -8.75
CA ASP A 61 -9.63 -11.94 -9.47
C ASP A 61 -10.06 -10.86 -10.47
N HIS A 62 -11.36 -10.56 -10.59
CA HIS A 62 -11.89 -9.52 -11.46
C HIS A 62 -12.03 -8.18 -10.73
N ALA A 63 -12.04 -7.09 -11.52
CA ALA A 63 -12.37 -5.77 -11.01
C ALA A 63 -13.82 -5.73 -10.51
N ILE A 64 -14.06 -5.01 -9.41
CA ILE A 64 -15.36 -4.93 -8.76
C ILE A 64 -15.84 -3.48 -8.74
N THR A 65 -17.06 -3.24 -9.20
CA THR A 65 -17.73 -1.94 -9.09
C THR A 65 -18.95 -2.06 -8.20
N ILE A 66 -18.95 -1.32 -7.10
CA ILE A 66 -20.02 -1.35 -6.09
C ILE A 66 -20.39 0.08 -5.68
N TRP A 67 -21.49 0.21 -4.95
CA TRP A 67 -21.86 1.44 -4.28
C TRP A 67 -21.14 1.55 -2.94
N ALA A 68 -20.81 2.76 -2.51
CA ALA A 68 -20.14 2.99 -1.22
C ALA A 68 -20.95 2.43 -0.03
N VAL A 69 -22.28 2.46 -0.13
CA VAL A 69 -23.20 1.91 0.88
C VAL A 69 -23.10 0.38 1.04
N GLU A 70 -22.60 -0.35 0.05
CA GLU A 70 -22.43 -1.81 0.14
C GLU A 70 -21.25 -2.20 1.05
N ILE A 71 -20.34 -1.25 1.30
CA ILE A 71 -19.16 -1.44 2.16
C ILE A 71 -19.13 -0.50 3.37
N ASP A 72 -20.28 0.04 3.76
CA ASP A 72 -20.41 0.98 4.88
C ASP A 72 -19.45 2.19 4.77
N PHE A 73 -19.11 2.63 3.54
CA PHE A 73 -18.22 3.76 3.33
C PHE A 73 -19.04 5.06 3.24
N ALA A 74 -18.94 5.87 4.28
CA ALA A 74 -19.74 7.07 4.56
C ALA A 74 -19.26 8.29 3.77
N ILE A 75 -19.23 8.14 2.45
CA ILE A 75 -19.14 9.23 1.48
C ILE A 75 -20.53 9.49 0.87
N HIS A 76 -20.62 10.12 -0.30
CA HIS A 76 -21.92 10.35 -0.94
C HIS A 76 -22.72 9.04 -1.09
N ARG A 77 -24.02 9.05 -0.78
CA ARG A 77 -24.87 7.83 -0.78
C ARG A 77 -24.92 7.11 -2.13
N ASN A 78 -24.74 7.84 -3.23
CA ASN A 78 -24.70 7.31 -4.59
C ASN A 78 -23.26 7.20 -5.12
N ALA A 79 -22.24 7.28 -4.25
CA ALA A 79 -20.87 7.19 -4.70
C ALA A 79 -20.54 5.80 -5.22
N ARG A 80 -19.70 5.75 -6.25
CA ARG A 80 -19.20 4.51 -6.85
C ARG A 80 -17.82 4.18 -6.33
N ILE A 81 -17.62 2.90 -6.05
CA ILE A 81 -16.36 2.34 -5.63
C ILE A 81 -15.88 1.40 -6.72
N TYR A 82 -14.66 1.62 -7.19
CA TYR A 82 -13.97 0.73 -8.10
C TYR A 82 -12.81 0.05 -7.37
N VAL A 83 -12.80 -1.28 -7.35
CA VAL A 83 -11.71 -2.07 -6.76
C VAL A 83 -11.00 -2.79 -7.88
N LEU A 84 -9.68 -2.60 -7.96
CA LEU A 84 -8.86 -3.22 -9.00
C LEU A 84 -8.82 -4.76 -8.85
N PRO A 85 -8.57 -5.50 -9.95
CA PRO A 85 -8.47 -6.96 -9.92
C PRO A 85 -7.22 -7.42 -9.16
N CYS A 86 -7.32 -8.54 -8.44
CA CYS A 86 -6.16 -9.27 -7.92
C CYS A 86 -5.54 -10.15 -9.02
N ILE A 87 -4.21 -10.30 -9.02
CA ILE A 87 -3.49 -11.12 -10.01
C ILE A 87 -3.37 -12.57 -9.55
N ALA A 88 -3.12 -12.80 -8.26
CA ALA A 88 -2.98 -14.12 -7.65
C ALA A 88 -3.20 -14.05 -6.12
N GLY A 89 -3.22 -15.19 -5.43
CA GLY A 89 -3.46 -15.25 -3.96
C GLY A 89 -2.49 -14.43 -3.10
N HIS A 90 -1.31 -14.10 -3.63
CA HIS A 90 -0.32 -13.24 -2.98
C HIS A 90 0.10 -12.02 -3.82
N VAL A 91 -0.54 -11.78 -4.98
CA VAL A 91 -0.24 -10.63 -5.84
C VAL A 91 -1.53 -9.87 -6.07
N GLY A 92 -1.64 -8.69 -5.47
CA GLY A 92 -2.92 -7.98 -5.33
C GLY A 92 -3.19 -6.91 -6.38
N ALA A 93 -4.25 -6.18 -6.07
CA ALA A 93 -4.72 -5.03 -6.83
C ALA A 93 -3.77 -3.82 -6.70
N ASP A 94 -2.97 -3.77 -5.63
CA ASP A 94 -1.83 -2.86 -5.47
C ASP A 94 -0.79 -3.08 -6.56
N THR A 95 -0.34 -4.32 -6.78
CA THR A 95 0.58 -4.64 -7.88
C THR A 95 -0.03 -4.29 -9.24
N ALA A 96 -1.31 -4.56 -9.45
CA ALA A 96 -2.02 -4.15 -10.66
C ALA A 96 -2.02 -2.61 -10.84
N GLY A 97 -2.17 -1.86 -9.74
CA GLY A 97 -2.04 -0.41 -9.72
C GLY A 97 -0.65 0.08 -10.13
N VAL A 98 0.42 -0.57 -9.64
CA VAL A 98 1.81 -0.27 -10.03
C VAL A 98 2.02 -0.52 -11.53
N VAL A 99 1.52 -1.65 -12.06
CA VAL A 99 1.60 -1.93 -13.51
C VAL A 99 0.84 -0.88 -14.32
N LEU A 100 -0.33 -0.43 -13.85
CA LEU A 100 -1.10 0.61 -14.51
C LEU A 100 -0.40 1.97 -14.49
N ALA A 101 0.34 2.30 -13.42
CA ALA A 101 1.08 3.54 -13.30
C ALA A 101 2.34 3.56 -14.17
N GLU A 102 3.14 2.49 -14.13
CA GLU A 102 4.44 2.41 -14.79
C GLU A 102 4.36 1.95 -16.25
N ARG A 103 3.25 1.31 -16.64
CA ARG A 103 2.97 0.82 -17.99
C ARG A 103 4.09 0.01 -18.65
N PRO A 104 4.71 -0.98 -17.97
CA PRO A 104 5.69 -1.86 -18.61
C PRO A 104 5.07 -2.66 -19.76
N ASP A 105 3.74 -2.88 -19.73
CA ASP A 105 2.95 -3.49 -20.81
C ASP A 105 2.97 -2.70 -22.13
N LEU A 106 3.39 -1.44 -22.12
CA LEU A 106 3.53 -0.61 -23.32
C LEU A 106 4.98 -0.42 -23.76
N SER A 107 5.96 -0.82 -22.94
CA SER A 107 7.39 -0.65 -23.23
C SER A 107 7.96 -1.82 -24.05
N ASP A 108 8.96 -1.56 -24.89
CA ASP A 108 9.78 -2.62 -25.50
C ASP A 108 10.92 -3.07 -24.55
N GLU A 109 11.36 -2.18 -23.65
CA GLU A 109 12.42 -2.45 -22.69
C GLU A 109 11.93 -3.37 -21.58
N ILE A 110 12.81 -4.25 -21.10
CA ILE A 110 12.51 -5.08 -19.92
C ILE A 110 12.60 -4.20 -18.68
N THR A 111 11.49 -4.08 -17.97
CA THR A 111 11.37 -3.34 -16.72
C THR A 111 11.23 -4.31 -15.56
N LEU A 112 11.96 -4.03 -14.48
CA LEU A 112 11.79 -4.68 -13.18
C LEU A 112 11.18 -3.67 -12.21
N LEU A 113 9.96 -3.95 -11.77
CA LEU A 113 9.26 -3.21 -10.72
C LEU A 113 9.37 -4.02 -9.44
N VAL A 114 9.71 -3.34 -8.34
CA VAL A 114 9.82 -3.93 -7.01
C VAL A 114 9.08 -3.01 -6.05
N ASP A 115 7.94 -3.47 -5.56
CA ASP A 115 7.24 -2.87 -4.43
C ASP A 115 7.74 -3.53 -3.15
N VAL A 116 8.26 -2.74 -2.21
CA VAL A 116 8.89 -3.24 -0.99
C VAL A 116 8.04 -2.83 0.21
N GLY A 117 7.26 -3.77 0.72
CA GLY A 117 6.55 -3.65 1.98
C GLY A 117 6.75 -4.89 2.85
N THR A 118 5.71 -5.22 3.64
CA THR A 118 5.62 -6.44 4.45
C THR A 118 5.85 -7.70 3.60
N ASN A 119 5.35 -7.65 2.36
CA ASN A 119 5.75 -8.53 1.27
C ASN A 119 6.49 -7.69 0.22
N ALA A 120 7.32 -8.34 -0.59
CA ALA A 120 7.85 -7.73 -1.80
C ALA A 120 7.14 -8.28 -3.02
N GLU A 121 6.36 -7.43 -3.69
CA GLU A 121 5.74 -7.72 -4.96
C GLU A 121 6.69 -7.31 -6.10
N ILE A 122 6.97 -8.25 -7.00
CA ILE A 122 7.93 -8.07 -8.09
C ILE A 122 7.21 -8.29 -9.41
N VAL A 123 7.36 -7.35 -10.33
CA VAL A 123 6.91 -7.49 -11.73
C VAL A 123 8.10 -7.35 -12.65
N LEU A 124 8.30 -8.32 -13.53
CA LEU A 124 9.36 -8.32 -14.55
C LEU A 124 8.73 -8.50 -15.93
N GLY A 125 9.06 -7.60 -16.85
CA GLY A 125 8.71 -7.82 -18.25
C GLY A 125 8.56 -6.55 -19.07
N ASN A 126 7.83 -6.68 -20.17
CA ASN A 126 7.58 -5.63 -21.14
C ASN A 126 6.27 -5.93 -21.92
N ARG A 127 6.02 -5.22 -23.03
CA ARG A 127 4.82 -5.42 -23.87
C ARG A 127 4.60 -6.83 -24.41
N LYS A 128 5.65 -7.67 -24.45
CA LYS A 128 5.53 -9.05 -24.94
C LYS A 128 5.04 -9.99 -23.85
N ARG A 129 5.45 -9.75 -22.60
CA ARG A 129 5.11 -10.60 -21.45
C ARG A 129 5.42 -9.87 -20.15
N LEU A 130 4.51 -9.99 -19.19
CA LEU A 130 4.74 -9.65 -17.79
C LEU A 130 4.71 -10.92 -16.94
N LEU A 131 5.59 -10.97 -15.94
CA LEU A 131 5.64 -11.97 -14.89
C LEU A 131 5.52 -11.27 -13.55
N ALA A 132 4.71 -11.81 -12.65
CA ALA A 132 4.55 -11.28 -11.31
C ALA A 132 4.80 -12.38 -10.26
N CYS A 133 5.43 -12.02 -9.15
CA CYS A 133 5.54 -12.87 -7.97
C CYS A 133 5.50 -12.01 -6.71
N SER A 134 5.27 -12.67 -5.56
CA SER A 134 5.38 -12.05 -4.25
C SER A 134 6.34 -12.89 -3.40
N SER A 135 7.13 -12.21 -2.57
CA SER A 135 8.09 -12.83 -1.65
C SER A 135 7.85 -12.29 -0.24
N PRO A 136 7.78 -13.14 0.80
CA PRO A 136 7.74 -12.65 2.17
C PRO A 136 9.06 -11.95 2.51
N THR A 137 9.00 -10.68 2.88
CA THR A 137 10.15 -9.87 3.29
C THR A 137 10.15 -9.53 4.76
N GLY A 138 8.97 -9.47 5.38
CA GLY A 138 8.77 -9.02 6.75
C GLY A 138 8.80 -7.50 6.86
N PRO A 139 8.23 -6.91 7.92
CA PRO A 139 7.98 -5.46 7.98
C PRO A 139 9.20 -4.66 8.47
N ALA A 140 10.41 -5.16 8.23
CA ALA A 140 11.65 -4.55 8.71
C ALA A 140 11.84 -3.14 8.15
N PHE A 141 11.54 -2.93 6.86
CA PHE A 141 11.61 -1.62 6.21
C PHE A 141 10.46 -0.68 6.60
N GLU A 142 9.39 -1.21 7.18
CA GLU A 142 8.28 -0.42 7.74
C GLU A 142 8.57 0.01 9.20
N GLY A 143 9.72 -0.39 9.75
CA GLY A 143 10.13 -0.12 11.12
C GLY A 143 9.44 -1.01 12.16
N ALA A 144 8.69 -2.03 11.76
CA ALA A 144 8.11 -2.98 12.71
C ALA A 144 9.10 -4.10 13.05
N GLN A 145 8.95 -4.69 14.24
CA GLN A 145 9.81 -5.76 14.76
C GLN A 145 11.31 -5.40 14.90
N ILE A 146 11.65 -4.11 14.89
CA ILE A 146 12.96 -3.57 15.23
C ILE A 146 12.81 -2.76 16.53
N SER A 147 13.69 -2.96 17.52
CA SER A 147 13.56 -2.37 18.86
C SER A 147 13.40 -0.85 18.87
N CYS A 148 14.05 -0.17 17.92
CA CYS A 148 13.99 1.27 17.72
C CYS A 148 13.39 1.65 16.35
N GLY A 149 12.72 0.70 15.69
CA GLY A 149 12.08 0.95 14.40
C GLY A 149 10.80 1.77 14.55
N GLN A 150 10.56 2.66 13.59
CA GLN A 150 9.34 3.47 13.51
C GLN A 150 9.05 3.78 12.05
N ARG A 151 7.80 4.18 11.77
CA ARG A 151 7.41 4.67 10.44
C ARG A 151 8.18 5.95 10.12
N ALA A 152 8.31 6.25 8.83
CA ALA A 152 8.84 7.54 8.38
C ALA A 152 7.91 8.69 8.82
N ALA A 153 8.28 9.33 9.93
CA ALA A 153 7.56 10.45 10.54
C ALA A 153 8.57 11.44 11.16
N PRO A 154 8.19 12.70 11.44
CA PRO A 154 9.08 13.66 12.08
C PRO A 154 9.77 13.10 13.32
N GLY A 155 11.10 13.24 13.39
CA GLY A 155 11.93 12.66 14.45
C GLY A 155 12.49 11.26 14.14
N ALA A 156 12.01 10.56 13.12
CA ALA A 156 12.62 9.32 12.64
C ALA A 156 13.95 9.60 11.93
N ILE A 157 14.97 8.76 12.16
CA ILE A 157 16.26 8.86 11.47
C ILE A 157 16.07 8.44 10.00
N GLU A 158 16.27 9.36 9.06
CA GLU A 158 16.16 9.10 7.61
C GLU A 158 17.51 8.74 6.97
N ARG A 159 18.61 9.15 7.59
CA ARG A 159 19.95 8.98 7.01
C ARG A 159 20.98 8.81 8.11
N VAL A 160 21.87 7.84 7.93
CA VAL A 160 23.04 7.61 8.79
C VAL A 160 24.27 7.61 7.91
N ARG A 161 25.34 8.25 8.38
CA ARG A 161 26.69 8.15 7.83
C ARG A 161 27.64 7.79 8.96
N ILE A 162 28.55 6.87 8.69
CA ILE A 162 29.58 6.46 9.64
C ILE A 162 30.92 6.74 8.97
N ASP A 163 31.77 7.54 9.60
CA ASP A 163 33.12 7.78 9.10
C ASP A 163 33.93 6.49 9.19
N ALA A 164 34.58 6.08 8.10
CA ALA A 164 35.29 4.80 8.05
C ALA A 164 36.60 4.79 8.85
N GLY A 165 37.17 5.96 9.16
CA GLY A 165 38.41 6.11 9.92
C GLY A 165 38.17 6.31 11.41
N THR A 166 37.29 7.25 11.78
CA THR A 166 36.99 7.56 13.18
C THR A 166 35.90 6.67 13.78
N LEU A 167 35.11 6.01 12.92
CA LEU A 167 33.89 5.27 13.29
C LEU A 167 32.80 6.13 13.94
N GLU A 168 32.93 7.45 13.86
CA GLU A 168 31.93 8.37 14.40
C GLU A 168 30.68 8.38 13.51
N PRO A 169 29.50 8.09 14.08
CA PRO A 169 28.25 8.18 13.35
C PRO A 169 27.71 9.61 13.38
N ARG A 170 27.06 9.99 12.29
CA ARG A 170 26.18 11.15 12.25
C ARG A 170 24.88 10.78 11.55
N PHE A 171 23.79 11.42 11.96
CA PHE A 171 22.48 11.10 11.46
C PHE A 171 21.65 12.35 11.16
N LYS A 172 20.63 12.19 10.31
CA LYS A 172 19.63 13.20 9.99
C LYS A 172 18.25 12.64 10.28
N VAL A 173 17.35 13.48 10.81
CA VAL A 173 15.98 13.10 11.14
C VAL A 173 14.98 13.78 10.21
N ILE A 174 13.87 13.11 9.93
CA ILE A 174 12.76 13.68 9.16
C ILE A 174 12.25 14.94 9.87
N GLY A 175 12.09 16.02 9.11
CA GLY A 175 11.64 17.32 9.63
C GLY A 175 12.74 18.22 10.17
N CYS A 176 14.02 17.82 10.08
CA CYS A 176 15.16 18.67 10.40
C CYS A 176 16.17 18.66 9.26
N GLU A 177 16.66 19.83 8.85
CA GLU A 177 17.67 19.92 7.77
C GLU A 177 19.10 19.65 8.26
N LEU A 178 19.37 19.91 9.55
CA LEU A 178 20.66 19.74 10.19
C LEU A 178 21.02 18.26 10.40
N TRP A 179 22.30 17.95 10.30
CA TRP A 179 22.87 16.72 10.83
C TRP A 179 23.09 16.83 12.34
N SER A 180 23.18 15.67 13.00
CA SER A 180 23.43 15.58 14.45
C SER A 180 24.73 16.25 14.92
N ASP A 181 25.68 16.49 14.01
CA ASP A 181 26.97 17.14 14.24
C ASP A 181 27.05 18.58 13.70
N ASP A 182 25.97 19.09 13.08
CA ASP A 182 25.92 20.48 12.64
C ASP A 182 25.67 21.41 13.86
N PRO A 183 26.28 22.61 13.90
CA PRO A 183 25.97 23.61 14.92
C PRO A 183 24.54 24.12 14.76
N GLY A 184 23.76 24.09 15.84
CA GLY A 184 22.36 24.54 15.92
C GLY A 184 22.17 25.88 16.63
#